data_AF-A0A974TFH4-F1
#
_entry.id   AF-A0A974TFH4-F1
#
_cell.length_a   1.000
_cell.length_b   1.000
_cell.length_c   1.000
_cell.angle_alpha   90.00
_cell.angle_beta   90.00
_cell.angle_gamma   90.00
#
_symmetry.space_group_name_H-M   'P 1'
#
loop_
_entity.id
_entity.type
_entity.pdbx_description
1 polymer ?
#
loop_
_entity_poly.entity_id
_entity_poly.type
_entity_poly.pdbx_seq_one_letter_code
_entity_poly.pdbx_strand_id
1 'polypeptide(L)'
;MMKKREPKKPSRLGLEIEDAVERDPRFERHQPNRLYQCTFRTVEGRKVFAFERVTLDAIRFWLPPTEAIKKAVADEGILVPEVSIPYPDRNDLDRYGRLSNLLSVPELKDESLLPVPVTSAGQALRILSALH
;
A
#
# COMPACT_ATOMS: atom_id res chain seq x y z
N MET A 1 -0.36 -21.86 25.63
CA MET A 1 -1.58 -21.77 24.81
C MET A 1 -1.53 -20.48 24.01
N MET A 2 -1.17 -20.52 22.72
CA MET A 2 -1.29 -19.34 21.86
C MET A 2 -2.80 -19.11 21.62
N LYS A 3 -3.35 -18.00 22.11
CA LYS A 3 -4.70 -17.57 21.73
C LYS A 3 -4.74 -17.54 20.19
N LYS A 4 -5.60 -18.35 19.57
CA LYS A 4 -5.90 -18.24 18.14
C LYS A 4 -6.35 -16.80 17.91
N ARG A 5 -5.46 -15.97 17.34
CA ARG A 5 -5.81 -14.60 16.95
C ARG A 5 -6.95 -14.72 15.96
N GLU A 6 -8.11 -14.12 16.25
CA GLU A 6 -9.21 -14.07 15.29
C GLU A 6 -8.70 -13.51 13.97
N PRO A 7 -9.16 -14.05 12.82
CA PRO A 7 -8.77 -13.51 11.52
C PRO A 7 -9.21 -12.05 11.46
N LYS A 8 -8.23 -11.15 11.35
CA LYS A 8 -8.51 -9.72 11.21
C LYS A 8 -9.27 -9.50 9.91
N LYS A 9 -10.46 -8.90 10.00
CA LYS A 9 -11.25 -8.50 8.84
C LYS A 9 -10.69 -7.20 8.24
N PRO A 10 -10.91 -6.93 6.94
CA PRO A 10 -10.67 -5.61 6.39
C PRO A 10 -11.34 -4.52 7.23
N SER A 11 -10.65 -3.40 7.44
CA SER A 11 -11.23 -2.23 8.08
C SER A 11 -12.20 -1.54 7.14
N ARG A 12 -13.13 -0.77 7.70
CA ARG A 12 -14.05 0.05 6.91
C ARG A 12 -13.27 0.98 5.96
N LEU A 13 -12.24 1.66 6.47
CA LEU A 13 -11.38 2.52 5.66
C LEU A 13 -10.64 1.75 4.55
N GLY A 14 -10.14 0.54 4.84
CA GLY A 14 -9.50 -0.32 3.84
C GLY A 14 -10.43 -0.71 2.71
N LEU A 15 -11.69 -1.03 3.02
CA LEU A 15 -12.72 -1.32 2.01
C LEU A 15 -13.12 -0.09 1.21
N GLU A 16 -13.30 1.06 1.87
CA GLU A 16 -13.64 2.32 1.19
C GLU A 16 -12.54 2.75 0.19
N ILE A 17 -11.27 2.59 0.58
CA ILE A 17 -10.12 2.87 -0.29
C ILE A 17 -10.07 1.85 -1.44
N GLU A 18 -10.26 0.57 -1.15
CA GLU A 18 -10.27 -0.48 -2.18
C GLU A 18 -11.35 -0.23 -3.24
N ASP A 19 -12.58 0.03 -2.82
CA ASP A 19 -13.72 0.31 -3.70
C ASP A 19 -13.45 1.56 -4.56
N ALA A 20 -12.83 2.59 -3.97
CA ALA A 20 -12.50 3.81 -4.69
C ALA A 20 -11.42 3.59 -5.75
N VAL A 21 -10.37 2.82 -5.44
CA VAL A 21 -9.30 2.49 -6.40
C VAL A 21 -9.81 1.58 -7.51
N GLU A 22 -10.66 0.59 -7.19
CA GLU A 22 -11.21 -0.34 -8.18
C GLU A 22 -12.18 0.34 -9.17
N ARG A 23 -12.87 1.40 -8.76
CA ARG A 23 -13.76 2.18 -9.64
C ARG A 23 -13.04 3.21 -10.48
N ASP A 24 -11.79 3.53 -10.18
CA ASP A 24 -11.02 4.52 -10.92
C ASP A 24 -10.44 3.88 -12.20
N PRO A 25 -10.79 4.37 -13.40
CA PRO A 25 -10.39 3.75 -14.67
C PRO A 25 -8.87 3.74 -14.90
N ARG A 26 -8.12 4.48 -14.08
CA ARG A 26 -6.67 4.58 -14.15
C ARG A 26 -5.95 3.38 -13.55
N PHE A 27 -6.63 2.60 -12.73
CA PHE A 27 -6.06 1.47 -12.01
C PHE A 27 -6.79 0.18 -12.35
N GLU A 28 -6.04 -0.91 -12.35
CA GLU A 28 -6.60 -2.25 -12.45
C GLU A 28 -5.95 -3.17 -11.43
N ARG A 29 -6.71 -4.20 -11.04
CA ARG A 29 -6.28 -5.17 -10.06
C ARG A 29 -5.11 -5.99 -10.64
N HIS A 30 -3.98 -6.02 -9.95
CA HIS A 30 -2.77 -6.72 -10.43
C HIS A 30 -2.73 -8.18 -9.99
N GLN A 31 -3.10 -8.45 -8.73
CA GLN A 31 -3.14 -9.79 -8.16
C GLN A 31 -4.43 -9.99 -7.36
N PRO A 32 -4.87 -11.24 -7.14
CA PRO A 32 -5.98 -11.52 -6.24
C PRO A 32 -5.70 -10.97 -4.85
N ASN A 33 -6.74 -10.42 -4.23
CA ASN A 33 -6.63 -9.91 -2.88
C ASN A 33 -6.16 -10.95 -1.89
N ARG A 34 -5.33 -10.50 -0.96
CA ARG A 34 -5.09 -11.21 0.29
C ARG A 34 -5.93 -10.58 1.38
N LEU A 35 -6.06 -11.31 2.49
CA LEU A 35 -6.80 -10.83 3.66
C LEU A 35 -6.32 -9.44 4.12
N TYR A 36 -5.00 -9.20 4.02
CA TYR A 36 -4.33 -8.04 4.56
C TYR A 36 -3.92 -6.98 3.55
N GLN A 37 -4.00 -7.28 2.26
CA GLN A 37 -3.37 -6.48 1.22
C GLN A 37 -4.16 -6.52 -0.08
N CYS A 38 -4.21 -5.37 -0.73
CA CYS A 38 -4.57 -5.20 -2.13
C CYS A 38 -3.32 -4.87 -2.95
N THR A 39 -3.29 -5.35 -4.19
CA THR A 39 -2.25 -5.01 -5.16
C THR A 39 -2.90 -4.58 -6.47
N PHE A 40 -2.57 -3.37 -6.88
CA PHE A 40 -3.09 -2.74 -8.09
C PHE A 40 -1.93 -2.31 -8.99
N ARG A 41 -2.26 -1.99 -10.23
CA ARG A 41 -1.32 -1.37 -11.15
C ARG A 41 -2.00 -0.27 -11.94
N THR A 42 -1.23 0.70 -12.38
CA THR A 42 -1.71 1.69 -13.35
C THR A 42 -1.96 1.00 -14.70
N VAL A 43 -3.04 1.40 -15.37
CA VAL A 43 -3.32 0.95 -16.74
C VAL A 43 -2.22 1.43 -17.68
N GLU A 44 -1.89 2.72 -17.59
CA GLU A 44 -0.79 3.36 -18.31
C GLU A 44 0.54 3.19 -17.56
N GLY A 45 1.63 2.87 -18.26
CA GLY A 45 2.97 2.75 -17.65
C GLY A 45 3.16 1.53 -16.73
N ARG A 46 2.09 0.78 -16.40
CA ARG A 46 2.12 -0.52 -15.71
C ARG A 46 2.81 -0.51 -14.35
N LYS A 47 2.80 0.64 -13.64
CA LYS A 47 3.41 0.77 -12.32
C LYS A 47 2.55 0.06 -11.29
N VAL A 48 3.16 -0.85 -10.53
CA VAL A 48 2.51 -1.63 -9.48
C VAL A 48 2.59 -0.88 -8.16
N PHE A 49 1.53 -0.97 -7.35
CA PHE A 49 1.52 -0.51 -5.97
C PHE A 49 0.63 -1.43 -5.13
N ALA A 50 0.77 -1.31 -3.81
CA ALA A 50 -0.05 -2.08 -2.87
C ALA A 50 -0.51 -1.22 -1.70
N PHE A 51 -1.51 -1.68 -0.97
CA PHE A 51 -1.93 -1.07 0.30
C PHE A 51 -2.53 -2.09 1.28
N GLU A 52 -2.41 -1.79 2.58
CA GLU A 52 -3.00 -2.58 3.67
C GLU A 52 -4.53 -2.53 3.62
N ARG A 53 -5.22 -3.56 4.11
CA ARG A 53 -6.70 -3.57 4.19
C ARG A 53 -7.28 -3.54 5.59
N VAL A 54 -6.47 -3.76 6.63
CA VAL A 54 -6.97 -4.09 7.98
C VAL A 54 -6.71 -3.04 9.05
N THR A 55 -5.84 -2.07 8.79
CA THR A 55 -5.48 -1.06 9.80
C THR A 55 -6.64 -0.07 9.93
N LEU A 56 -6.96 0.32 11.17
CA LEU A 56 -8.16 1.11 11.47
C LEU A 56 -7.94 2.61 11.24
N ASP A 57 -6.83 3.15 11.73
CA ASP A 57 -6.61 4.60 11.80
C ASP A 57 -6.00 5.19 10.53
N ALA A 58 -5.21 4.39 9.82
CA ALA A 58 -4.62 4.76 8.54
C ALA A 58 -4.31 3.50 7.73
N ILE A 59 -4.55 3.56 6.42
CA ILE A 59 -4.13 2.54 5.48
C ILE A 59 -2.77 2.89 4.94
N ARG A 60 -1.81 1.98 5.13
CA ARG A 60 -0.47 2.15 4.57
C ARG A 60 -0.46 1.71 3.10
N PHE A 61 -0.07 2.62 2.24
CA PHE A 61 0.31 2.36 0.87
C PHE A 61 1.81 2.07 0.80
N TRP A 62 2.20 1.26 -0.18
CA TRP A 62 3.58 1.06 -0.59
C TRP A 62 3.70 1.52 -2.04
N LEU A 63 4.27 2.71 -2.21
CA LEU A 63 4.34 3.41 -3.49
C LEU A 63 5.78 3.52 -3.98
N PRO A 64 6.02 3.56 -5.31
CA PRO A 64 7.33 3.90 -5.86
C PRO A 64 7.76 5.33 -5.43
N PRO A 65 9.05 5.58 -5.17
CA PRO A 65 9.55 6.82 -4.59
C PRO A 65 9.86 7.84 -5.69
N THR A 66 8.94 8.06 -6.62
CA THR A 66 9.14 9.05 -7.69
C THR A 66 8.95 10.47 -7.14
N GLU A 67 9.59 11.46 -7.77
CA GLU A 67 9.45 12.87 -7.37
C GLU A 67 7.98 13.36 -7.44
N ALA A 68 7.22 12.86 -8.41
CA ALA A 68 5.78 13.15 -8.51
C ALA A 68 5.01 12.62 -7.28
N ILE A 69 5.31 11.40 -6.84
CA ILE A 69 4.69 10.81 -5.64
C ILE A 69 5.13 11.55 -4.39
N LYS A 70 6.43 11.82 -4.22
CA LYS A 70 6.94 12.58 -3.08
C LYS A 70 6.27 13.94 -2.97
N LYS A 71 6.12 14.64 -4.09
CA LYS A 71 5.40 15.91 -4.15
C LYS A 71 3.93 15.75 -3.75
N ALA A 72 3.20 14.80 -4.33
CA ALA A 72 1.79 14.59 -4.01
C ALA A 72 1.57 14.23 -2.52
N VAL A 73 2.46 13.42 -1.95
CA VAL A 73 2.47 13.06 -0.52
C VAL A 73 2.73 14.29 0.35
N ALA A 74 3.70 15.12 -0.02
CA ALA A 74 4.02 16.36 0.69
C ALA A 74 2.89 17.41 0.61
N ASP A 75 2.22 17.51 -0.55
CA ASP A 75 1.08 18.41 -0.75
C ASP A 75 -0.12 18.00 0.15
N GLU A 76 -0.25 16.72 0.49
CA GLU A 76 -1.21 16.21 1.48
C GLU A 76 -0.74 16.38 2.94
N GLY A 77 0.42 17.00 3.17
CA GLY A 77 1.00 17.22 4.50
C GLY A 77 1.51 15.95 5.18
N ILE A 78 1.74 14.87 4.42
CA ILE A 78 2.17 13.59 4.96
C ILE A 78 3.70 13.56 5.02
N LEU A 79 4.25 13.32 6.20
CA LEU A 79 5.67 13.07 6.37
C LEU A 79 5.93 11.57 6.26
N VAL A 80 6.63 11.18 5.19
CA VAL A 80 7.01 9.78 4.97
C VAL A 80 8.52 9.70 5.05
N PRO A 81 9.09 8.88 5.95
CA PRO A 81 10.51 8.62 5.92
C PRO A 81 10.85 7.97 4.57
N GLU A 82 11.87 8.49 3.88
CA GLU A 82 12.46 7.79 2.72
C GLU A 82 13.14 6.53 3.24
N VAL A 83 12.39 5.44 3.33
CA VAL A 83 12.97 4.16 3.69
C VAL A 83 13.34 3.46 2.39
N SER A 84 14.64 3.29 2.14
CA SER A 84 15.14 2.32 1.16
C SER A 84 14.97 0.93 1.76
N ILE A 85 13.73 0.46 1.74
CA ILE A 85 13.35 -0.92 1.96
C ILE A 85 13.76 -1.61 0.64
N PRO A 86 14.58 -2.67 0.69
CA PRO A 86 13.86 -3.88 0.89
C PRO A 86 13.78 -4.17 2.38
N TYR A 87 14.84 -4.22 3.20
CA TYR A 87 14.64 -4.59 4.62
C TYR A 87 15.85 -4.23 5.51
N PRO A 88 15.77 -3.26 6.43
CA PRO A 88 16.87 -3.03 7.37
C PRO A 88 17.00 -4.13 8.44
N ASP A 89 15.96 -4.96 8.67
CA ASP A 89 16.02 -5.99 9.71
C ASP A 89 15.17 -7.24 9.37
N ARG A 90 15.76 -8.18 8.62
CA ARG A 90 15.14 -9.45 8.17
C ARG A 90 14.71 -10.38 9.33
N ASN A 91 15.08 -10.05 10.55
CA ASN A 91 14.90 -10.87 11.74
C ASN A 91 13.65 -10.52 12.57
N ASP A 92 12.95 -9.42 12.29
CA ASP A 92 11.71 -9.04 12.97
C ASP A 92 10.47 -9.60 12.26
N LEU A 93 10.13 -10.86 12.61
CA LEU A 93 9.03 -11.62 12.00
C LEU A 93 7.64 -11.00 12.21
N ASP A 94 7.42 -10.27 13.31
CA ASP A 94 6.12 -9.63 13.61
C ASP A 94 5.87 -8.42 12.70
N ARG A 95 6.93 -7.70 12.35
CA ARG A 95 6.90 -6.62 11.35
C ARG A 95 6.83 -7.17 9.92
N TYR A 96 7.47 -8.31 9.69
CA TYR A 96 7.53 -8.98 8.38
C TYR A 96 6.25 -9.69 7.95
N GLY A 97 5.40 -10.16 8.85
CA GLY A 97 4.13 -10.81 8.45
C GLY A 97 3.23 -9.93 7.57
N ARG A 98 3.41 -8.60 7.63
CA ARG A 98 2.71 -7.62 6.77
C ARG A 98 3.48 -7.33 5.46
N LEU A 99 4.81 -7.36 5.50
CA LEU A 99 5.69 -7.13 4.35
C LEU A 99 5.94 -8.41 3.52
N SER A 100 5.70 -9.60 4.07
CA SER A 100 5.85 -10.89 3.39
C SER A 100 4.94 -11.03 2.17
N ASN A 101 3.80 -10.32 2.18
CA ASN A 101 2.92 -10.28 1.02
C ASN A 101 3.49 -9.39 -0.11
N LEU A 102 4.21 -8.30 0.22
CA LEU A 102 4.93 -7.50 -0.79
C LEU A 102 6.04 -8.31 -1.47
N LEU A 103 6.75 -9.15 -0.73
CA LEU A 103 7.77 -10.06 -1.31
C LEU A 103 7.22 -11.01 -2.37
N SER A 104 5.94 -11.32 -2.30
CA SER A 104 5.28 -12.17 -3.30
C SER A 104 4.81 -11.42 -4.54
N VAL A 105 5.00 -10.09 -4.58
CA VAL A 105 4.75 -9.25 -5.74
C VAL A 105 6.11 -8.96 -6.41
N PRO A 106 6.43 -9.61 -7.55
CA PRO A 106 7.75 -9.52 -8.18
C PRO A 106 8.21 -8.10 -8.47
N GLU A 107 7.29 -7.20 -8.82
CA GLU A 107 7.56 -5.80 -9.15
C GLU A 107 7.83 -4.92 -7.93
N LEU A 108 7.55 -5.40 -6.71
CA LEU A 108 7.71 -4.63 -5.46
C LEU A 108 8.79 -5.21 -4.54
N LYS A 109 9.19 -6.47 -4.74
CA LYS A 109 10.01 -7.21 -3.77
C LYS A 109 11.43 -6.63 -3.57
N ASP A 110 11.99 -6.04 -4.61
CA ASP A 110 13.36 -5.49 -4.64
C ASP A 110 13.38 -3.96 -4.80
N GLU A 111 12.20 -3.33 -4.86
CA GLU A 111 12.06 -1.89 -5.06
C GLU A 111 12.12 -1.13 -3.73
N SER A 112 12.71 0.06 -3.75
CA SER A 112 12.52 1.04 -2.67
C SER A 112 11.09 1.53 -2.68
N LEU A 113 10.38 1.49 -1.55
CA LEU A 113 8.97 1.87 -1.47
C LEU A 113 8.74 2.89 -0.36
N LEU A 114 7.89 3.88 -0.64
CA LEU A 114 7.40 4.84 0.34
C LEU A 114 6.22 4.25 1.11
N PRO A 115 6.31 4.08 2.45
CA PRO A 115 5.22 3.59 3.28
C PRO A 115 4.25 4.74 3.63
N VAL A 116 3.42 5.16 2.68
CA VAL A 116 2.55 6.33 2.80
C VAL A 116 1.29 6.01 3.64
N PRO A 117 1.09 6.60 4.83
CA PRO A 117 -0.16 6.45 5.56
C PRO A 117 -1.26 7.33 4.98
N VAL A 118 -2.42 6.75 4.69
CA VAL A 118 -3.57 7.45 4.12
C VAL A 118 -4.79 7.24 5.00
N THR A 119 -5.56 8.30 5.20
CA THR A 119 -6.70 8.34 6.15
C THR A 119 -8.07 8.42 5.48
N SER A 120 -8.12 8.57 4.15
CA SER A 120 -9.37 8.61 3.39
C SER A 120 -9.19 8.16 1.94
N ALA A 121 -10.28 7.72 1.30
CA ALA A 121 -10.31 7.40 -0.12
C ALA A 121 -9.93 8.59 -1.01
N GLY A 122 -10.39 9.80 -0.68
CA GLY A 122 -10.06 11.01 -1.45
C GLY A 122 -8.57 11.34 -1.41
N GLN A 123 -7.94 11.23 -0.24
CA GLN A 123 -6.49 11.38 -0.10
C GLN A 123 -5.73 10.30 -0.88
N ALA A 124 -6.20 9.04 -0.83
CA ALA A 124 -5.60 7.95 -1.59
C ALA A 124 -5.58 8.28 -3.10
N LEU A 125 -6.73 8.64 -3.66
CA LEU A 125 -6.85 8.91 -5.10
C LEU A 125 -6.01 10.11 -5.56
N ARG A 126 -5.90 11.17 -4.74
CA ARG A 126 -5.05 12.32 -5.08
C ARG A 126 -3.57 11.94 -5.14
N ILE A 127 -3.08 11.16 -4.17
CA ILE A 127 -1.69 10.67 -4.17
C ILE A 127 -1.45 9.72 -5.34
N LEU A 128 -2.36 8.75 -5.57
CA LEU A 128 -2.22 7.78 -6.66
C LEU A 128 -2.31 8.42 -8.06
N SER A 129 -2.93 9.60 -8.17
CA SER A 129 -2.95 10.36 -9.43
C SER A 129 -1.56 10.76 -9.92
N ALA A 130 -0.55 10.76 -9.05
CA ALA A 130 0.84 11.02 -9.41
C ALA A 130 1.61 9.78 -9.92
N LEU A 131 0.95 8.61 -10.02
CA LEU A 131 1.53 7.41 -10.62
C LEU A 131 1.48 7.41 -12.16
N HIS A 132 0.74 8.33 -12.76
CA HIS A 132 0.69 8.54 -14.21
C HIS A 132 2.00 9.18 -14.70
#